data_AF-A0A0A7KTY4-F1
#
_entry.id   AF-A0A0A7KTY4-F1
#
_cell.length_a   1.000
_cell.length_b   1.000
_cell.length_c   1.000
_cell.angle_alpha   90.00
_cell.angle_beta   90.00
_cell.angle_gamma   90.00
#
_symmetry.space_group_name_H-M   'P 1'
#
loop_
_entity.id
_entity.type
_entity.pdbx_description
1 polymer ?
#
loop_
_entity_poly.entity_id
_entity_poly.type
_entity_poly.pdbx_seq_one_letter_code
_entity_poly.pdbx_strand_id
1 'polypeptide(L)'
;MGTRNLTCAVVDGKYKVAQYGQWDGYPSGQGATALQFLLTMDRENFITKLRAARFANDEDLDSIQAELEAAESGSSRGMMAEGGKYQQFSRDRGASILNIVAEAEPGILLKDRLSFAADSLFCEWAYVVDFDKGTFEVFQGFNEAPVPEGERFHGATSDDPSPGYYPVRLVKTYQLDALPTHEQFLADVEQQDEE
;
A
#
# COMPACT_ATOMS: atom_id res chain seq x y z
N MET A 1 17.91 8.14 2.77
CA MET A 1 16.96 7.60 3.77
C MET A 1 15.60 8.12 3.35
N GLY A 2 14.58 7.27 3.24
CA GLY A 2 13.24 7.67 2.79
C GLY A 2 12.18 7.13 3.73
N THR A 3 11.05 7.82 3.83
CA THR A 3 9.93 7.44 4.69
C THR A 3 9.19 6.27 4.05
N ARG A 4 9.34 5.09 4.63
CA ARG A 4 8.78 3.85 4.09
C ARG A 4 7.32 3.71 4.47
N ASN A 5 6.55 3.06 3.62
CA ASN A 5 5.11 2.96 3.78
C ASN A 5 4.53 1.68 3.18
N LEU A 6 3.26 1.45 3.49
CA LEU A 6 2.44 0.39 2.94
C LEU A 6 1.16 0.97 2.34
N THR A 7 0.82 0.62 1.11
CA THR A 7 -0.49 0.94 0.51
C THR A 7 -1.29 -0.34 0.29
N CYS A 8 -2.52 -0.39 0.79
CA CYS A 8 -3.39 -1.55 0.73
C CYS A 8 -4.74 -1.24 0.09
N ALA A 9 -5.34 -2.25 -0.53
CA ALA A 9 -6.73 -2.24 -0.99
C ALA A 9 -7.42 -3.55 -0.59
N VAL A 10 -8.62 -3.43 -0.02
CA VAL A 10 -9.41 -4.55 0.50
C VAL A 10 -10.74 -4.62 -0.22
N VAL A 11 -11.12 -5.82 -0.69
CA VAL A 11 -12.45 -6.11 -1.24
C VAL A 11 -12.80 -7.58 -1.00
N ASP A 12 -14.07 -7.85 -0.74
CA ASP A 12 -14.61 -9.18 -0.44
C ASP A 12 -13.89 -9.85 0.76
N GLY A 13 -13.55 -9.05 1.77
CA GLY A 13 -12.88 -9.46 3.01
C GLY A 13 -11.41 -9.82 2.84
N LYS A 14 -10.78 -9.48 1.71
CA LYS A 14 -9.39 -9.86 1.39
C LYS A 14 -8.57 -8.67 0.98
N TYR A 15 -7.33 -8.62 1.47
CA TYR A 15 -6.31 -7.74 0.89
C TYR A 15 -6.02 -8.19 -0.55
N LYS A 16 -6.24 -7.29 -1.50
CA LYS A 16 -5.93 -7.46 -2.92
C LYS A 16 -4.66 -6.72 -3.32
N VAL A 17 -4.33 -5.65 -2.60
CA VAL A 17 -3.08 -4.91 -2.72
C VAL A 17 -2.47 -4.81 -1.32
N ALA A 18 -1.15 -5.02 -1.26
CA ALA A 18 -0.32 -4.75 -0.08
C ALA A 18 1.07 -4.33 -0.58
N GLN A 19 1.19 -3.09 -1.04
CA GLN A 19 2.37 -2.57 -1.71
C GLN A 19 3.30 -1.86 -0.74
N TYR A 20 4.53 -2.36 -0.67
CA TYR A 20 5.62 -1.64 -0.02
C TYR A 20 6.08 -0.43 -0.85
N GLY A 21 6.21 0.73 -0.20
CA GLY A 21 6.81 1.95 -0.74
C GLY A 21 8.09 2.34 0.03
N GLN A 22 9.15 2.72 -0.69
CA GLN A 22 10.40 3.16 -0.07
C GLN A 22 10.47 4.69 0.20
N TRP A 23 9.71 5.49 -0.53
CA TRP A 23 9.88 6.94 -0.54
C TRP A 23 8.59 7.67 -0.17
N ASP A 24 8.77 8.86 0.41
CA ASP A 24 7.73 9.88 0.62
C ASP A 24 6.46 9.39 1.33
N GLY A 25 6.62 8.47 2.29
CA GLY A 25 5.50 7.81 2.97
C GLY A 25 4.58 8.69 3.79
N TYR A 26 4.95 9.94 4.10
CA TYR A 26 4.13 10.89 4.86
C TYR A 26 2.75 11.14 4.21
N PRO A 27 1.77 11.67 4.97
CA PRO A 27 0.47 12.07 4.45
C PRO A 27 0.59 13.01 3.25
N SER A 28 1.52 13.97 3.30
CA SER A 28 1.79 14.90 2.19
C SER A 28 2.39 14.25 0.92
N GLY A 29 2.88 13.01 1.00
CA GLY A 29 3.43 12.25 -0.12
C GLY A 29 2.51 11.11 -0.57
N GLN A 30 2.80 9.89 -0.13
CA GLN A 30 2.04 8.71 -0.55
C GLN A 30 0.57 8.76 -0.07
N GLY A 31 0.28 9.40 1.07
CA GLY A 31 -1.10 9.61 1.52
C GLY A 31 -1.91 10.48 0.56
N ALA A 32 -1.35 11.62 0.14
CA ALA A 32 -1.94 12.51 -0.85
C ALA A 32 -2.04 11.84 -2.22
N THR A 33 -1.07 11.01 -2.59
CA THR A 33 -1.13 10.20 -3.82
C THR A 33 -2.30 9.22 -3.80
N ALA A 34 -2.50 8.51 -2.68
CA ALA A 34 -3.64 7.60 -2.51
C ALA A 34 -4.97 8.37 -2.51
N LEU A 35 -5.06 9.49 -1.78
CA LEU A 35 -6.25 10.32 -1.75
C LEU A 35 -6.62 10.86 -3.14
N GLN A 36 -5.63 11.36 -3.89
CA GLN A 36 -5.84 11.86 -5.24
C GLN A 36 -6.39 10.78 -6.17
N PHE A 37 -5.88 9.54 -6.08
CA PHE A 37 -6.42 8.41 -6.83
C PHE A 37 -7.90 8.17 -6.47
N LEU A 38 -8.22 8.12 -5.17
CA LEU A 38 -9.58 7.84 -4.71
C LEU A 38 -10.59 8.90 -5.13
N LEU A 39 -10.18 10.17 -5.24
CA LEU A 39 -11.01 11.27 -5.71
C LEU A 39 -11.36 11.18 -7.20
N THR A 40 -10.54 10.51 -8.01
CA THR A 40 -10.70 10.49 -9.48
C THR A 40 -10.97 9.11 -10.07
N MET A 41 -10.88 8.04 -9.29
CA MET A 41 -11.01 6.68 -9.79
C MET A 41 -12.41 6.38 -10.35
N ASP A 42 -12.44 5.52 -11.37
CA ASP A 42 -13.64 4.75 -11.70
C ASP A 42 -13.75 3.58 -10.71
N ARG A 43 -14.57 3.77 -9.66
CA ARG A 43 -14.69 2.83 -8.54
C ARG A 43 -15.16 1.43 -8.99
N GLU A 44 -16.15 1.35 -9.88
CA GLU A 44 -16.73 0.06 -10.28
C GLU A 44 -15.75 -0.76 -11.12
N ASN A 45 -15.08 -0.10 -12.08
CA ASN A 45 -14.05 -0.72 -12.89
C ASN A 45 -12.85 -1.13 -12.02
N PHE A 46 -12.40 -0.26 -11.10
CA PHE A 46 -11.29 -0.57 -10.21
C PHE A 46 -11.55 -1.77 -9.31
N ILE A 47 -12.75 -1.86 -8.71
CA ILE A 47 -13.17 -3.03 -7.92
C ILE A 47 -13.15 -4.31 -8.77
N THR A 48 -13.59 -4.23 -10.03
CA THR A 48 -13.53 -5.37 -10.96
C THR A 48 -12.10 -5.85 -11.19
N LYS A 49 -11.17 -4.92 -11.41
CA LYS A 49 -9.74 -5.22 -11.57
C LYS A 49 -9.10 -5.78 -10.30
N LEU A 50 -9.45 -5.24 -9.12
CA LEU A 50 -9.00 -5.77 -7.83
C LEU A 50 -9.47 -7.21 -7.58
N ARG A 51 -10.72 -7.53 -7.94
CA ARG A 51 -11.24 -8.89 -7.83
C ARG A 51 -10.47 -9.88 -8.68
N ALA A 52 -10.10 -9.47 -9.89
CA ALA A 52 -9.29 -10.27 -10.82
C ALA A 52 -7.81 -10.35 -10.41
N ALA A 53 -7.26 -9.34 -9.75
CA ALA A 53 -5.88 -9.33 -9.27
C ALA A 53 -5.62 -10.43 -8.23
N ARG A 54 -4.38 -10.92 -8.23
CA ARG A 54 -3.90 -11.92 -7.27
C ARG A 54 -2.44 -11.65 -6.87
N PHE A 55 -2.07 -12.11 -5.69
CA PHE A 55 -0.67 -12.16 -5.31
C PHE A 55 0.06 -13.26 -6.10
N ALA A 56 1.28 -12.93 -6.52
CA ALA A 56 2.21 -13.84 -7.16
C ALA A 56 2.62 -14.95 -6.17
N ASN A 57 2.64 -16.19 -6.64
CA ASN A 57 3.23 -17.31 -5.92
C ASN A 57 4.72 -17.47 -6.28
N ASP A 58 5.39 -18.46 -5.70
CA ASP A 58 6.82 -18.69 -5.97
C ASP A 58 7.11 -18.99 -7.44
N GLU A 59 6.23 -19.75 -8.13
CA GLU A 59 6.39 -20.04 -9.57
C GLU A 59 6.30 -18.78 -10.44
N ASP A 60 5.37 -17.87 -10.13
CA ASP A 60 5.25 -16.58 -10.82
C ASP A 60 6.52 -15.75 -10.61
N LEU A 61 7.01 -15.70 -9.36
CA LEU A 61 8.19 -14.92 -9.00
C LEU A 61 9.46 -15.48 -9.66
N ASP A 62 9.61 -16.80 -9.68
CA ASP A 62 10.72 -17.48 -10.37
C ASP A 62 10.68 -17.21 -11.88
N SER A 63 9.49 -17.24 -12.50
CA SER A 63 9.33 -16.91 -13.91
C SER A 63 9.68 -15.45 -14.20
N ILE A 64 9.22 -14.51 -13.37
CA ILE A 64 9.53 -13.09 -13.52
C ILE A 64 11.03 -12.86 -13.35
N GLN A 65 11.65 -13.49 -12.35
CA GLN A 65 13.08 -13.40 -12.10
C GLN A 65 13.89 -13.93 -13.29
N ALA A 66 13.51 -15.09 -13.83
CA ALA A 66 14.15 -15.66 -15.02
C ALA A 66 14.03 -14.73 -16.24
N GLU A 67 12.88 -14.09 -16.46
CA GLU A 67 12.72 -13.09 -17.52
C GLU A 67 13.61 -11.85 -17.31
N LEU A 68 13.71 -11.36 -16.07
CA LEU A 68 14.56 -10.22 -15.73
C LEU A 68 16.06 -10.55 -15.91
N GLU A 69 16.48 -11.78 -15.59
CA GLU A 69 17.85 -12.25 -15.76
C GLU A 69 18.22 -12.50 -17.23
N ALA A 70 17.26 -12.95 -18.05
CA ALA A 70 17.44 -13.16 -19.48
C ALA A 70 17.43 -11.86 -20.29
N ALA A 71 16.95 -10.75 -19.71
CA ALA A 71 16.91 -9.46 -20.37
C ALA A 71 18.31 -8.94 -20.69
N GLU A 72 18.46 -8.24 -21.83
CA GLU A 72 19.74 -7.60 -22.19
C GLU A 72 20.26 -6.69 -21.06
N SER A 73 21.58 -6.57 -20.95
CA SER A 73 22.22 -5.81 -19.86
C SER A 73 21.62 -4.41 -19.72
N GLY A 74 21.05 -4.12 -18.54
CA GLY A 74 20.39 -2.84 -18.24
C GLY A 74 18.88 -2.79 -18.55
N SER A 75 18.34 -3.73 -19.31
CA SER A 75 16.90 -3.77 -19.67
C SER A 75 16.01 -4.22 -18.53
N SER A 76 16.51 -5.07 -17.62
CA SER A 76 15.78 -5.50 -16.41
C SER A 76 15.34 -4.32 -15.54
N ARG A 77 16.18 -3.27 -15.44
CA ARG A 77 15.83 -2.03 -14.74
C ARG A 77 14.68 -1.30 -15.44
N GLY A 78 14.68 -1.27 -16.77
CA GLY A 78 13.60 -0.66 -17.57
C GLY A 78 12.28 -1.40 -17.41
N MET A 79 12.30 -2.74 -17.32
CA MET A 79 11.09 -3.55 -17.10
C MET A 79 10.43 -3.28 -15.74
N MET A 80 11.21 -2.88 -14.74
CA MET A 80 10.73 -2.53 -13.39
C MET A 80 10.52 -1.00 -13.19
N ALA A 81 10.94 -0.18 -14.15
CA ALA A 81 10.73 1.26 -14.14
C ALA A 81 9.26 1.60 -14.43
N GLU A 82 8.90 2.87 -14.28
CA GLU A 82 7.56 3.36 -14.63
C GLU A 82 7.22 3.03 -16.10
N GLY A 83 6.02 2.51 -16.34
CA GLY A 83 5.58 2.03 -17.65
C GLY A 83 6.17 0.68 -18.07
N GLY A 84 7.09 0.10 -17.29
CA GLY A 84 7.67 -1.22 -17.55
C GLY A 84 6.70 -2.37 -17.26
N LYS A 85 6.94 -3.53 -17.89
CA LYS A 85 6.12 -4.76 -17.77
C LYS A 85 5.89 -5.22 -16.31
N TYR A 86 6.87 -4.99 -15.44
CA TYR A 86 6.89 -5.43 -14.05
C TYR A 86 6.96 -4.24 -13.08
N GLN A 87 6.53 -3.05 -13.52
CA GLN A 87 6.59 -1.82 -12.73
C GLN A 87 5.94 -1.95 -11.34
N GLN A 88 4.89 -2.77 -11.22
CA GLN A 88 4.16 -3.06 -9.99
C GLN A 88 4.99 -3.78 -8.92
N PHE A 89 6.09 -4.44 -9.30
CA PHE A 89 7.00 -5.10 -8.35
C PHE A 89 8.08 -4.15 -7.81
N SER A 90 8.15 -2.91 -8.32
CA SER A 90 9.11 -1.93 -7.84
C SER A 90 8.69 -1.31 -6.51
N ARG A 91 9.67 -1.13 -5.62
CA ARG A 91 9.52 -0.41 -4.34
C ARG A 91 9.25 1.08 -4.50
N ASP A 92 9.46 1.62 -5.69
CA ASP A 92 9.32 3.04 -5.99
C ASP A 92 7.88 3.41 -6.36
N ARG A 93 6.95 2.45 -6.37
CA ARG A 93 5.55 2.72 -6.72
C ARG A 93 4.74 3.27 -5.56
N GLY A 94 4.93 2.78 -4.34
CA GLY A 94 4.12 3.20 -3.19
C GLY A 94 2.62 3.19 -3.53
N ALA A 95 1.93 4.30 -3.28
CA ALA A 95 0.51 4.47 -3.55
C ALA A 95 0.14 4.52 -5.04
N SER A 96 1.09 4.79 -5.95
CA SER A 96 0.83 4.73 -7.40
C SER A 96 0.44 3.32 -7.89
N ILE A 97 0.64 2.28 -7.07
CA ILE A 97 0.12 0.94 -7.32
C ILE A 97 -1.39 0.94 -7.59
N LEU A 98 -2.14 1.86 -6.98
CA LEU A 98 -3.58 1.98 -7.19
C LEU A 98 -3.88 2.38 -8.65
N ASN A 99 -3.13 3.35 -9.20
CA ASN A 99 -3.21 3.72 -10.62
C ASN A 99 -2.78 2.55 -11.51
N ILE A 100 -1.68 1.87 -11.18
CA ILE A 100 -1.18 0.74 -11.98
C ILE A 100 -2.22 -0.37 -12.08
N VAL A 101 -2.89 -0.72 -10.98
CA VAL A 101 -3.98 -1.72 -11.00
C VAL A 101 -5.18 -1.19 -11.76
N ALA A 102 -5.52 0.11 -11.64
CA ALA A 102 -6.63 0.71 -12.37
C ALA A 102 -6.39 0.78 -13.89
N GLU A 103 -5.14 0.86 -14.34
CA GLU A 103 -4.76 0.93 -15.76
C GLU A 103 -4.49 -0.45 -16.37
N ALA A 104 -4.06 -1.43 -15.57
CA ALA A 104 -3.75 -2.77 -16.04
C ALA A 104 -4.97 -3.53 -16.59
N GLU A 105 -4.70 -4.52 -17.43
CA GLU A 105 -5.69 -5.54 -17.76
C GLU A 105 -6.07 -6.36 -16.52
N PRO A 106 -7.31 -6.89 -16.44
CA PRO A 106 -7.73 -7.75 -15.34
C PRO A 106 -6.79 -8.95 -15.16
N GLY A 107 -6.38 -9.24 -13.92
CA GLY A 107 -5.51 -10.37 -13.60
C GLY A 107 -4.05 -10.03 -13.34
N ILE A 108 -3.72 -8.74 -13.13
CA ILE A 108 -2.37 -8.32 -12.74
C ILE A 108 -1.84 -9.09 -11.52
N LEU A 109 -0.56 -9.45 -11.59
CA LEU A 109 0.20 -10.05 -10.49
C LEU A 109 0.77 -8.98 -9.56
N LEU A 110 0.60 -9.18 -8.26
CA LEU A 110 1.08 -8.28 -7.21
C LEU A 110 1.95 -9.03 -6.20
N LYS A 111 2.74 -8.30 -5.41
CA LYS A 111 3.51 -8.88 -4.31
C LYS A 111 2.83 -8.58 -2.98
N ASP A 112 2.59 -9.60 -2.17
CA ASP A 112 2.07 -9.42 -0.83
C ASP A 112 3.18 -8.88 0.09
N ARG A 113 2.95 -7.71 0.69
CA ARG A 113 3.83 -7.10 1.70
C ARG A 113 3.06 -6.74 2.96
N LEU A 114 1.93 -7.39 3.21
CA LEU A 114 1.04 -7.07 4.33
C LEU A 114 1.75 -7.20 5.69
N SER A 115 2.65 -8.17 5.85
CA SER A 115 3.44 -8.37 7.08
C SER A 115 4.29 -7.16 7.44
N PHE A 116 4.59 -6.26 6.49
CA PHE A 116 5.33 -5.03 6.76
C PHE A 116 4.58 -4.09 7.74
N ALA A 117 3.25 -4.14 7.77
CA ALA A 117 2.44 -3.41 8.74
C ALA A 117 2.78 -3.77 10.20
N ALA A 118 3.36 -4.95 10.45
CA ALA A 118 3.71 -5.41 11.80
C ALA A 118 5.02 -4.82 12.34
N ASP A 119 5.85 -4.21 11.49
CA ASP A 119 7.14 -3.66 11.87
C ASP A 119 7.13 -2.13 11.79
N SER A 120 6.47 -1.48 12.77
CA SER A 120 6.22 -0.04 12.71
C SER A 120 7.46 0.85 12.84
N LEU A 121 8.61 0.30 13.29
CA LEU A 121 9.88 1.03 13.24
C LEU A 121 10.25 1.37 11.79
N PHE A 122 9.87 0.49 10.85
CA PHE A 122 10.17 0.64 9.45
C PHE A 122 8.94 0.94 8.60
N CYS A 123 7.76 0.45 8.93
CA CYS A 123 6.51 0.86 8.32
C CYS A 123 6.02 2.13 9.00
N GLU A 124 6.54 3.27 8.55
CA GLU A 124 6.31 4.57 9.18
C GLU A 124 4.88 5.08 8.91
N TRP A 125 4.28 4.68 7.79
CA TRP A 125 2.90 5.00 7.43
C TRP A 125 2.23 3.85 6.68
N ALA A 126 0.93 3.66 6.86
CA ALA A 126 0.14 2.79 6.00
C ALA A 126 -1.20 3.42 5.61
N TYR A 127 -1.61 3.16 4.37
CA TYR A 127 -2.82 3.68 3.77
C TYR A 127 -3.68 2.51 3.30
N VAL A 128 -4.87 2.36 3.86
CA VAL A 128 -5.76 1.23 3.54
C VAL A 128 -7.04 1.76 2.92
N VAL A 129 -7.33 1.32 1.70
CA VAL A 129 -8.63 1.53 1.06
C VAL A 129 -9.47 0.27 1.29
N ASP A 130 -10.53 0.37 2.08
CA ASP A 130 -11.42 -0.75 2.37
C ASP A 130 -12.75 -0.54 1.64
N PHE A 131 -12.95 -1.25 0.53
CA PHE A 131 -14.17 -1.14 -0.27
C PHE A 131 -15.35 -1.86 0.36
N ASP A 132 -15.13 -2.79 1.29
CA ASP A 132 -16.20 -3.46 2.01
C ASP A 132 -16.82 -2.54 3.07
N LYS A 133 -15.97 -1.74 3.73
CA LYS A 133 -16.39 -0.72 4.71
C LYS A 133 -16.68 0.64 4.08
N GLY A 134 -16.25 0.87 2.85
CA GLY A 134 -16.32 2.18 2.21
C GLY A 134 -15.41 3.20 2.87
N THR A 135 -14.22 2.81 3.33
CA THR A 135 -13.31 3.68 4.09
C THR A 135 -11.94 3.88 3.43
N PHE A 136 -11.35 5.05 3.69
CA PHE A 136 -9.93 5.32 3.53
C PHE A 136 -9.32 5.54 4.91
N GLU A 137 -8.43 4.64 5.31
CA GLU A 137 -7.87 4.56 6.66
C GLU A 137 -6.37 4.90 6.62
N VAL A 138 -5.94 5.78 7.52
CA VAL A 138 -4.56 6.23 7.66
C VAL A 138 -3.99 5.67 8.96
N PHE A 139 -2.83 5.03 8.86
CA PHE A 139 -2.12 4.45 9.99
C PHE A 139 -0.70 5.00 10.07
N GLN A 140 -0.19 5.12 11.28
CA GLN A 140 1.15 5.60 11.57
C GLN A 140 1.97 4.53 12.29
N GLY A 141 3.27 4.53 11.99
CA GLY A 141 4.26 3.67 12.60
C GLY A 141 4.74 4.17 13.96
N PHE A 142 5.95 3.74 14.36
CA PHE A 142 6.55 4.04 15.66
C PHE A 142 5.63 3.73 16.85
N ASN A 143 4.76 2.73 16.72
CA ASN A 143 3.80 2.38 17.75
C ASN A 143 4.46 1.51 18.83
N GLU A 144 4.52 2.03 20.06
CA GLU A 144 5.11 1.33 21.21
C GLU A 144 4.05 0.65 22.11
N ALA A 145 2.78 0.65 21.69
CA ALA A 145 1.67 0.03 22.41
C ALA A 145 0.99 -1.09 21.59
N PRO A 146 0.49 -2.16 22.24
CA PRO A 146 -0.27 -3.19 21.55
C PRO A 146 -1.48 -2.62 20.80
N VAL A 147 -1.72 -3.12 19.58
CA VAL A 147 -2.94 -2.81 18.84
C VAL A 147 -4.13 -3.48 19.55
N PRO A 148 -5.20 -2.74 19.90
CA PRO A 148 -6.38 -3.30 20.56
C PRO A 148 -7.03 -4.45 19.78
N GLU A 149 -7.63 -5.40 20.50
CA GLU A 149 -8.39 -6.49 19.88
C GLU A 149 -9.57 -5.92 19.06
N GLY A 150 -9.73 -6.42 17.84
CA GLY A 150 -10.76 -5.95 16.90
C GLY A 150 -10.34 -4.78 16.00
N GLU A 151 -9.21 -4.12 16.28
CA GLU A 151 -8.63 -3.15 15.36
C GLU A 151 -7.85 -3.81 14.22
N ARG A 152 -7.70 -3.10 13.10
CA ARG A 152 -6.91 -3.57 11.96
C ARG A 152 -5.45 -3.76 12.38
N PHE A 153 -4.82 -4.80 11.84
CA PHE A 153 -3.44 -5.22 12.16
C PHE A 153 -3.23 -5.75 13.58
N HIS A 154 -4.29 -5.90 14.39
CA HIS A 154 -4.20 -6.71 15.58
C HIS A 154 -3.72 -8.12 15.24
N GLY A 155 -2.68 -8.60 15.94
CA GLY A 155 -2.09 -9.91 15.71
C GLY A 155 -1.25 -10.04 14.42
N ALA A 156 -1.01 -8.94 13.69
CA ALA A 156 -0.09 -8.97 12.56
C ALA A 156 1.34 -9.30 13.02
N THR A 157 2.04 -10.15 12.26
CA THR A 157 3.40 -10.59 12.57
C THR A 157 4.36 -10.28 11.43
N SER A 158 5.61 -9.95 11.77
CA SER A 158 6.75 -9.87 10.87
C SER A 158 7.71 -11.02 11.20
N ASP A 159 8.44 -11.52 10.19
CA ASP A 159 9.50 -12.53 10.39
C ASP A 159 10.71 -11.95 11.16
N ASP A 160 10.89 -10.63 11.08
CA ASP A 160 11.95 -9.88 11.77
C ASP A 160 11.33 -8.65 12.44
N PRO A 161 10.66 -8.81 13.60
CA PRO A 161 10.00 -7.70 14.27
C PRO A 161 11.02 -6.84 15.02
N SER A 162 10.92 -5.52 14.85
CA SER A 162 11.71 -4.57 15.64
C SER A 162 11.31 -4.61 17.12
N PRO A 163 12.22 -4.94 18.05
CA PRO A 163 11.88 -5.04 19.47
C PRO A 163 11.32 -3.73 20.03
N GLY A 164 10.22 -3.83 20.79
CA GLY A 164 9.56 -2.68 21.40
C GLY A 164 8.54 -1.97 20.52
N TYR A 165 8.44 -2.34 19.24
CA TYR A 165 7.46 -1.81 18.29
C TYR A 165 6.35 -2.84 18.00
N TYR A 166 5.13 -2.33 17.86
CA TYR A 166 3.92 -3.09 17.52
C TYR A 166 3.48 -2.72 16.10
N PRO A 167 2.46 -3.39 15.53
CA PRO A 167 1.95 -2.99 14.22
C PRO A 167 1.50 -1.52 14.17
N VAL A 168 1.48 -0.95 12.96
CA VAL A 168 1.01 0.41 12.71
C VAL A 168 -0.38 0.66 13.30
N ARG A 169 -0.60 1.86 13.83
CA ARG A 169 -1.83 2.22 14.56
C ARG A 169 -2.69 3.18 13.77
N LEU A 170 -4.01 3.00 13.86
CA LEU A 170 -4.98 3.87 13.18
C LEU A 170 -4.91 5.30 13.74
N VAL A 171 -4.80 6.26 12.82
CA VAL A 171 -4.77 7.71 13.11
C VAL A 171 -6.08 8.36 12.68
N LYS A 172 -6.57 8.01 11.49
CA LYS A 172 -7.77 8.63 10.92
C LYS A 172 -8.49 7.70 9.96
N THR A 173 -9.81 7.85 9.89
CA THR A 173 -10.67 7.17 8.92
C THR A 173 -11.54 8.20 8.20
N TYR A 174 -11.62 8.08 6.89
CA TYR A 174 -12.52 8.85 6.02
C TYR A 174 -13.49 7.91 5.33
N GLN A 175 -14.70 8.38 5.04
CA GLN A 175 -15.64 7.65 4.20
C GLN A 175 -15.32 7.92 2.72
N LEU A 176 -15.34 6.90 1.87
CA LEU A 176 -15.02 7.03 0.44
C LEU A 176 -16.03 7.92 -0.31
N ASP A 177 -17.24 8.09 0.22
CA ASP A 177 -18.27 8.97 -0.34
C ASP A 177 -18.22 10.40 0.23
N ALA A 178 -17.29 10.67 1.16
CA ALA A 178 -17.08 11.96 1.80
C ALA A 178 -15.59 12.19 2.06
N LEU A 179 -14.77 12.01 1.03
CA LEU A 179 -13.32 12.19 1.11
C LEU A 179 -12.97 13.67 1.37
N PRO A 180 -11.92 13.94 2.18
CA PRO A 180 -11.48 15.29 2.47
C PRO A 180 -10.83 15.94 1.23
N THR A 181 -10.71 17.27 1.25
CA THR A 181 -9.76 17.94 0.36
C THR A 181 -8.32 17.61 0.77
N HIS A 182 -7.34 17.84 -0.10
CA HIS A 182 -5.93 17.66 0.27
C HIS A 182 -5.53 18.52 1.47
N GLU A 183 -5.96 19.78 1.54
CA GLU A 183 -5.66 20.66 2.67
C GLU A 183 -6.25 20.14 3.99
N GLN A 184 -7.51 19.68 3.95
CA GLN A 184 -8.17 19.09 5.12
C GLN A 184 -7.50 17.79 5.54
N PHE A 185 -7.12 16.94 4.58
CA PHE A 185 -6.44 15.69 4.85
C PHE A 185 -5.13 15.89 5.60
N LEU A 186 -4.32 16.86 5.19
CA LEU A 186 -3.05 17.16 5.87
C LEU A 186 -3.29 17.76 7.26
N ALA A 187 -4.21 18.72 7.37
CA ALA A 187 -4.54 19.33 8.66
C ALA A 187 -5.05 18.30 9.69
N ASP A 188 -5.86 17.34 9.26
CA ASP A 188 -6.46 16.32 10.13
C ASP A 188 -5.46 15.27 10.64
N VAL A 189 -4.37 15.05 9.90
CA VAL A 189 -3.37 14.02 10.21
C VAL A 189 -2.12 14.62 10.85
N GLU A 190 -1.67 15.81 10.44
CA GLU A 190 -0.51 16.50 11.03
C GLU A 190 -0.79 17.04 12.45
N GLN A 191 -2.03 17.43 12.77
CA GLN A 191 -2.38 17.87 14.13
C GLN A 191 -2.27 16.76 15.19
N GLN A 192 -2.19 15.49 14.77
CA GLN A 192 -2.02 14.36 15.69
C GLN A 192 -0.55 14.05 16.01
N ASP A 193 0.41 14.66 15.30
CA ASP A 193 1.86 14.49 15.54
C ASP A 193 2.41 15.43 16.64
N GLU A 194 1.62 16.41 17.08
CA GLU A 194 2.01 17.42 18.10
C GLU A 194 1.40 17.19 19.50
N GLU A 195 0.59 16.15 19.70
CA GLU A 195 0.02 15.74 21.01
C GLU A 195 0.71 14.50 21.60
#